data_AF-A0A3R7QHS2-F1
#
_entry.id   AF-A0A3R7QHS2-F1
#
_cell.length_a   1.000
_cell.length_b   1.000
_cell.length_c   1.000
_cell.angle_alpha   90.00
_cell.angle_beta   90.00
_cell.angle_gamma   90.00
#
_symmetry.space_group_name_H-M   'P 1'
#
loop_
_entity.id
_entity.type
_entity.pdbx_description
1 polymer ?
#
loop_
_entity_poly.entity_id
_entity_poly.type
_entity_poly.pdbx_seq_one_letter_code
_entity_poly.pdbx_strand_id
1 'polypeptide(L)'
;MRINNSTEAANTGRLHVDYAQARDDQYEWECRQRQLQREQRHRERIEAERLRPPSPPPVVHYSDHEATIIAEQLKGDDTFSKAVQIVITWLERGDCSKRNAGTFYSMIQSTNSHVRRLMTEKSQYEEELAKFREQTRARMQGVIMQFGQIERVFMSAGHQKVWDHFTKAQRRNIEMWKKQAEVCHASCTPIHSVCCQ
;
A
#
# COMPACT_ATOMS: atom_id res chain seq x y z
N MET A 1 -16.23 -94.55 -40.24
CA MET A 1 -15.48 -94.22 -41.46
C MET A 1 -14.67 -92.96 -41.17
N ARG A 2 -13.34 -92.98 -41.27
CA ARG A 2 -12.48 -91.80 -41.01
C ARG A 2 -12.29 -90.99 -42.28
N ILE A 3 -12.49 -89.67 -42.19
CA ILE A 3 -11.99 -88.60 -43.08
C ILE A 3 -12.01 -87.36 -42.15
N ASN A 4 -10.99 -86.56 -41.83
CA ASN A 4 -9.69 -86.23 -42.41
C ASN A 4 -8.75 -85.74 -41.28
N ASN A 5 -7.45 -85.73 -41.56
CA ASN A 5 -6.35 -85.34 -40.68
C ASN A 5 -6.18 -83.79 -40.64
N SER A 6 -6.30 -83.15 -39.47
CA SER A 6 -5.71 -81.82 -39.24
C SER A 6 -5.35 -81.67 -37.76
N THR A 7 -4.08 -81.42 -37.50
CA THR A 7 -3.49 -81.23 -36.17
C THR A 7 -3.47 -79.74 -35.82
N GLU A 8 -4.47 -79.27 -35.07
CA GLU A 8 -4.41 -77.95 -34.42
C GLU A 8 -4.79 -78.08 -32.93
N ALA A 9 -4.03 -77.38 -32.07
CA ALA A 9 -4.07 -77.53 -30.62
C ALA A 9 -5.32 -76.87 -30.00
N ALA A 10 -5.97 -77.62 -29.10
CA ALA A 10 -7.34 -77.41 -28.63
C ALA A 10 -7.64 -76.12 -27.82
N ASN A 11 -6.73 -75.14 -27.74
CA ASN A 11 -6.92 -73.88 -26.99
C ASN A 11 -6.32 -72.65 -27.69
N THR A 12 -6.39 -72.57 -29.02
CA THR A 12 -6.04 -71.36 -29.78
C THR A 12 -7.26 -70.80 -30.52
N GLY A 13 -8.29 -70.41 -29.75
CA GLY A 13 -9.39 -69.62 -30.29
C GLY A 13 -8.90 -68.22 -30.65
N ARG A 14 -8.76 -67.92 -31.95
CA ARG A 14 -8.41 -66.60 -32.45
C ARG A 14 -9.58 -65.65 -32.20
N LEU A 15 -9.49 -64.81 -31.17
CA LEU A 15 -10.51 -63.78 -30.90
C LEU A 15 -10.46 -62.76 -32.05
N HIS A 16 -11.46 -62.79 -32.92
CA HIS A 16 -11.63 -61.77 -33.96
C HIS A 16 -12.27 -60.55 -33.32
N VAL A 17 -11.46 -59.52 -33.07
CA VAL A 17 -11.97 -58.21 -32.70
C VAL A 17 -12.32 -57.49 -33.99
N ASP A 18 -13.60 -57.54 -34.38
CA ASP A 18 -14.12 -56.69 -35.44
C ASP A 18 -14.01 -55.24 -34.98
N TYR A 19 -13.07 -54.49 -35.57
CA TYR A 19 -13.10 -53.03 -35.54
C TYR A 19 -14.24 -52.53 -36.44
N ALA A 20 -15.46 -53.02 -36.20
CA ALA A 20 -16.64 -52.36 -36.73
C ALA A 20 -16.70 -51.01 -36.04
N GLN A 21 -16.37 -49.95 -36.78
CA GLN A 21 -16.57 -48.58 -36.32
C GLN A 21 -18.07 -48.43 -36.04
N ALA A 22 -18.48 -48.63 -34.79
CA ALA A 22 -19.86 -48.47 -34.40
C ALA A 22 -20.21 -47.01 -34.67
N ARG A 23 -21.16 -46.80 -35.57
CA ARG A 23 -21.57 -45.47 -36.04
C ARG A 23 -21.98 -44.58 -34.87
N ASP A 24 -22.53 -45.21 -33.82
CA ASP A 24 -22.93 -44.58 -32.57
C ASP A 24 -21.70 -44.07 -31.79
N ASP A 25 -20.63 -44.85 -31.66
CA ASP A 25 -19.39 -44.43 -30.96
C ASP A 25 -18.72 -43.23 -31.64
N GLN A 26 -18.72 -43.21 -32.97
CA GLN A 26 -18.18 -42.08 -33.74
C GLN A 26 -19.07 -40.83 -33.59
N TYR A 27 -20.39 -40.97 -33.69
CA TYR A 27 -21.33 -39.86 -33.52
C TYR A 27 -21.26 -39.28 -32.10
N GLU A 28 -21.17 -40.13 -31.08
CA GLU A 28 -20.99 -39.72 -29.70
C GLU A 28 -19.67 -38.96 -29.51
N TRP A 29 -18.57 -39.44 -30.09
CA TRP A 29 -17.29 -38.75 -30.03
C TRP A 29 -17.38 -37.38 -30.71
N GLU A 30 -17.98 -37.27 -31.89
CA GLU A 30 -18.17 -36.00 -32.59
C GLU A 30 -19.05 -35.02 -31.81
N CYS A 31 -20.11 -35.52 -31.15
CA CYS A 31 -20.94 -34.72 -30.25
C CYS A 31 -20.15 -34.22 -29.04
N ARG A 32 -19.35 -35.09 -28.40
CA ARG A 32 -18.44 -34.72 -27.30
C ARG A 32 -17.41 -33.69 -27.75
N GLN A 33 -16.81 -33.84 -28.93
CA GLN A 33 -15.88 -32.86 -29.50
C GLN A 33 -16.55 -31.50 -29.75
N ARG A 34 -17.76 -31.48 -30.32
CA ARG A 34 -18.53 -30.24 -30.52
C ARG A 34 -18.89 -29.57 -29.19
N GLN A 35 -19.19 -30.35 -28.16
CA GLN A 35 -19.45 -29.83 -26.82
C GLN A 35 -18.20 -29.20 -26.21
N LEU A 36 -17.06 -29.89 -26.26
CA LEU A 36 -15.76 -29.37 -25.78
C LEU A 36 -15.35 -28.07 -26.50
N GLN A 37 -15.54 -27.99 -27.82
CA GLN A 37 -15.24 -26.76 -28.58
C GLN A 37 -16.16 -25.58 -28.21
N ARG A 38 -17.42 -25.85 -27.84
CA ARG A 38 -18.33 -24.80 -27.35
C ARG A 38 -17.89 -24.31 -25.98
N GLU A 39 -17.54 -25.24 -25.10
CA GLU A 39 -17.05 -24.93 -23.75
C GLU A 39 -15.73 -24.15 -23.79
N GLN A 40 -14.82 -24.53 -24.69
CA GLN A 40 -13.57 -23.82 -24.92
C GLN A 40 -13.82 -22.37 -25.37
N ARG A 41 -14.66 -22.16 -26.40
CA ARG A 41 -15.01 -20.79 -26.84
C ARG A 41 -15.71 -19.98 -25.76
N HIS A 42 -16.51 -20.63 -24.91
CA HIS A 42 -17.15 -19.99 -23.78
C HIS A 42 -16.11 -19.54 -22.74
N ARG A 43 -15.15 -20.42 -22.42
CA ARG A 43 -14.05 -20.15 -21.50
C ARG A 43 -13.16 -19.02 -22.01
N GLU A 44 -12.78 -19.05 -23.29
CA GLU A 44 -12.01 -18.00 -23.95
C GLU A 44 -12.74 -16.65 -23.95
N ARG A 45 -14.07 -16.64 -24.15
CA ARG A 45 -14.86 -15.40 -24.08
C ARG A 45 -14.89 -14.81 -22.68
N ILE A 46 -15.08 -15.64 -21.64
CA ILE A 46 -15.07 -15.20 -20.24
C ILE A 46 -13.67 -14.71 -19.84
N GLU A 47 -12.61 -15.39 -20.28
CA GLU A 47 -11.24 -15.01 -19.98
C GLU A 47 -10.85 -13.70 -20.69
N ALA A 48 -11.23 -13.53 -21.95
CA ALA A 48 -11.08 -12.27 -22.68
C ALA A 48 -11.87 -11.12 -22.04
N GLU A 49 -13.07 -11.39 -21.51
CA GLU A 49 -13.89 -10.40 -20.82
C GLU A 49 -13.31 -10.01 -19.45
N ARG A 50 -12.68 -10.97 -18.74
CA ARG A 50 -11.92 -10.70 -17.51
C ARG A 50 -10.64 -9.90 -17.75
N LEU A 51 -9.98 -10.12 -18.88
CA LEU A 51 -8.78 -9.39 -19.30
C LEU A 51 -9.11 -8.00 -19.85
N ARG A 52 -10.40 -7.71 -20.13
CA ARG A 52 -10.83 -6.40 -20.59
C ARG A 52 -10.59 -5.38 -19.47
N PRO A 53 -9.84 -4.29 -19.72
CA PRO A 53 -9.71 -3.21 -18.75
C PRO A 53 -11.12 -2.73 -18.33
N PRO A 54 -11.35 -2.47 -17.03
CA PRO A 54 -12.62 -1.92 -16.59
C PRO A 54 -12.89 -0.63 -17.37
N SER A 55 -14.11 -0.49 -17.88
CA SER A 55 -14.54 0.73 -18.57
C SER A 55 -14.25 1.93 -17.65
N PRO A 56 -13.75 3.06 -18.18
CA PRO A 56 -13.55 4.26 -17.36
C PRO A 56 -14.86 4.61 -16.63
N PRO A 57 -14.78 5.08 -15.37
CA PRO A 57 -15.97 5.48 -14.62
C PRO A 57 -16.84 6.44 -15.45
N PRO A 58 -18.18 6.32 -15.38
CA PRO A 58 -19.07 7.25 -16.05
C PRO A 58 -18.72 8.68 -15.63
N VAL A 59 -18.38 9.51 -16.61
CA VAL A 59 -18.02 10.90 -16.30
C VAL A 59 -19.29 11.71 -16.19
N VAL A 60 -19.51 12.31 -15.02
CA VAL A 60 -20.69 13.14 -14.74
C VAL A 60 -20.75 14.26 -15.78
N HIS A 61 -21.83 14.33 -16.54
CA HIS A 61 -22.07 15.38 -17.52
C HIS A 61 -22.63 16.62 -16.84
N TYR A 62 -22.30 17.79 -17.37
CA TYR A 62 -22.88 19.03 -16.87
C TYR A 62 -24.41 19.05 -17.10
N SER A 63 -25.14 19.37 -16.05
CA SER A 63 -26.52 19.83 -16.11
C SER A 63 -26.74 20.84 -14.97
N ASP A 64 -27.78 21.68 -15.05
CA ASP A 64 -28.03 22.67 -14.00
C ASP A 64 -28.37 22.02 -12.64
N HIS A 65 -28.98 20.83 -12.67
CA HIS A 65 -29.24 20.04 -11.46
C HIS A 65 -27.94 19.55 -10.82
N GLU A 66 -27.08 18.89 -11.60
CA GLU A 66 -25.78 18.42 -11.12
C GLU A 66 -24.91 19.59 -10.64
N ALA A 67 -24.91 20.72 -11.36
CA ALA A 67 -24.15 21.91 -10.97
C ALA A 67 -24.58 22.44 -9.59
N THR A 68 -25.87 22.36 -9.26
CA THR A 68 -26.38 22.74 -7.94
C THR A 68 -25.88 21.79 -6.84
N ILE A 69 -25.91 20.48 -7.10
CA ILE A 69 -25.40 19.47 -6.16
C ILE A 69 -23.91 19.66 -5.91
N ILE A 70 -23.13 19.81 -6.98
CA ILE A 70 -21.67 19.99 -6.90
C ILE A 70 -21.33 21.29 -6.20
N ALA A 71 -22.06 22.39 -6.46
CA ALA A 71 -21.86 23.66 -5.76
C ALA A 71 -22.06 23.54 -4.23
N GLU A 72 -22.96 22.68 -3.78
CA GLU A 72 -23.15 22.42 -2.34
C GLU A 72 -22.04 21.53 -1.77
N GLN A 73 -21.68 20.46 -2.49
CA GLN A 73 -20.59 19.57 -2.09
C GLN A 73 -19.23 20.27 -2.01
N LEU A 74 -19.03 21.33 -2.80
CA LEU A 74 -17.83 22.17 -2.75
C LEU A 74 -17.70 23.00 -1.47
N LYS A 75 -18.72 23.06 -0.60
CA LYS A 75 -18.64 23.74 0.69
C LYS A 75 -18.20 22.81 1.83
N GLY A 76 -18.43 21.50 1.68
CA GLY A 76 -18.14 20.51 2.70
C GLY A 76 -16.77 19.88 2.52
N ASP A 77 -15.95 19.82 3.58
CA ASP A 77 -14.59 19.28 3.52
C ASP A 77 -14.53 17.80 3.09
N ASP A 78 -15.46 16.97 3.58
CA ASP A 78 -15.50 15.53 3.27
C ASP A 78 -15.89 15.23 1.81
N THR A 79 -16.66 16.13 1.20
CA THR A 79 -17.19 16.00 -0.17
C THR A 79 -16.35 16.78 -1.18
N PHE A 80 -15.52 17.71 -0.71
CA PHE A 80 -14.77 18.67 -1.52
C PHE A 80 -13.93 17.99 -2.60
N SER A 81 -13.15 16.97 -2.23
CA SER A 81 -12.21 16.31 -3.15
C SER A 81 -12.89 15.70 -4.37
N LYS A 82 -14.06 15.08 -4.19
CA LYS A 82 -14.83 14.50 -5.31
C LYS A 82 -15.49 15.59 -6.15
N ALA A 83 -16.07 16.59 -5.51
CA ALA A 83 -16.76 17.69 -6.18
C ALA A 83 -15.81 18.54 -7.03
N VAL A 84 -14.62 18.87 -6.51
CA VAL A 84 -13.57 19.59 -7.25
C VAL A 84 -13.15 18.84 -8.49
N GLN A 85 -12.97 17.51 -8.41
CA GLN A 85 -12.59 16.71 -9.57
C GLN A 85 -13.63 16.77 -10.69
N ILE A 86 -14.92 16.82 -10.34
CA ILE A 86 -16.02 16.97 -11.30
C ILE A 86 -15.98 18.37 -11.94
N VAL A 87 -15.78 19.43 -11.15
CA VAL A 87 -15.66 20.80 -11.69
C VAL A 87 -14.45 20.96 -12.60
N ILE A 88 -13.29 20.40 -12.25
CA ILE A 88 -12.11 20.35 -13.11
C ILE A 88 -12.47 19.71 -14.46
N THR A 89 -13.13 18.55 -14.41
CA THR A 89 -13.51 17.80 -15.61
C THR A 89 -14.46 18.60 -16.52
N TRP A 90 -15.46 19.29 -15.94
CA TRP A 90 -16.36 20.16 -16.71
C TRP A 90 -15.63 21.35 -17.34
N LEU A 91 -14.67 21.95 -16.62
CA LEU A 91 -13.86 23.06 -17.14
C LEU A 91 -12.94 22.60 -18.28
N GLU A 92 -12.24 21.47 -18.12
CA GLU A 92 -11.34 20.92 -19.14
C GLU A 92 -12.09 20.51 -20.43
N ARG A 93 -13.36 20.10 -20.31
CA ARG A 93 -14.23 19.77 -21.44
C ARG A 93 -14.81 20.98 -22.17
N GLY A 94 -14.75 22.16 -21.56
CA GLY A 94 -15.39 23.35 -22.09
C GLY A 94 -16.91 23.41 -21.84
N ASP A 95 -17.42 22.75 -20.79
CA ASP A 95 -18.84 22.84 -20.40
C ASP A 95 -19.21 24.23 -19.84
N CYS A 96 -18.19 25.04 -19.47
CA CYS A 96 -18.35 26.44 -19.14
C CYS A 96 -18.50 27.30 -20.40
N SER A 97 -19.61 28.01 -20.47
CA SER A 97 -20.01 28.88 -21.58
C SER A 97 -20.48 30.23 -21.06
N LYS A 98 -20.68 31.21 -21.96
CA LYS A 98 -21.21 32.53 -21.57
C LYS A 98 -22.55 32.47 -20.82
N ARG A 99 -23.36 31.40 -21.02
CA ARG A 99 -24.68 31.24 -20.40
C ARG A 99 -24.62 30.79 -18.94
N ASN A 100 -23.61 30.01 -18.56
CA ASN A 100 -23.47 29.40 -17.22
C ASN A 100 -22.17 29.84 -16.49
N ALA A 101 -21.44 30.82 -17.05
CA ALA A 101 -20.21 31.34 -16.47
C ALA A 101 -20.37 31.81 -15.01
N GLY A 102 -21.53 32.37 -14.64
CA GLY A 102 -21.83 32.76 -13.26
C GLY A 102 -21.81 31.56 -12.30
N THR A 103 -22.43 30.44 -12.68
CA THR A 103 -22.46 29.20 -11.89
C THR A 103 -21.06 28.63 -11.69
N PHE A 104 -20.27 28.54 -12.77
CA PHE A 104 -18.88 28.10 -12.68
C PHE A 104 -18.02 29.03 -11.83
N TYR A 105 -18.21 30.35 -11.97
CA TYR A 105 -17.51 31.32 -11.14
C TYR A 105 -17.82 31.12 -9.65
N SER A 106 -19.09 30.93 -9.28
CA SER A 106 -19.47 30.62 -7.90
C SER A 106 -18.84 29.32 -7.39
N MET A 107 -18.75 28.26 -8.21
CA MET A 107 -18.04 27.03 -7.85
C MET A 107 -16.53 27.27 -7.62
N ILE A 108 -15.90 28.09 -8.47
CA ILE A 108 -14.49 28.49 -8.30
C ILE A 108 -14.32 29.31 -7.02
N GLN A 109 -15.25 30.20 -6.70
CA GLN A 109 -15.23 30.97 -5.44
C GLN A 109 -15.33 30.05 -4.21
N SER A 110 -16.26 29.08 -4.22
CA SER A 110 -16.35 28.07 -3.16
C SER A 110 -15.03 27.31 -3.03
N THR A 111 -14.44 26.89 -4.15
CA THR A 111 -13.12 26.23 -4.17
C THR A 111 -12.02 27.09 -3.54
N ASN A 112 -11.97 28.39 -3.88
CA ASN A 112 -10.98 29.31 -3.34
C ASN A 112 -11.16 29.58 -1.83
N SER A 113 -12.38 29.41 -1.29
CA SER A 113 -12.63 29.59 0.15
C SER A 113 -11.84 28.57 0.99
N HIS A 114 -11.60 27.36 0.48
CA HIS A 114 -10.78 26.34 1.13
C HIS A 114 -9.30 26.72 1.23
N VAL A 115 -8.78 27.56 0.33
CA VAL A 115 -7.36 27.99 0.38
C VAL A 115 -7.05 28.70 1.69
N ARG A 116 -7.92 29.59 2.15
CA ARG A 116 -7.72 30.29 3.44
C ARG A 116 -7.73 29.32 4.62
N ARG A 117 -8.69 28.36 4.64
CA ARG A 117 -8.76 27.32 5.68
C ARG A 117 -7.47 26.49 5.70
N LEU A 118 -7.04 25.99 4.55
CA LEU A 118 -5.83 25.18 4.39
C LEU A 118 -4.55 25.91 4.82
N MET A 119 -4.44 27.22 4.52
CA MET A 119 -3.31 28.02 4.98
C MET A 119 -3.28 28.18 6.51
N THR A 120 -4.44 28.32 7.14
CA THR A 120 -4.55 28.36 8.61
C THR A 120 -4.17 27.02 9.22
N GLU A 121 -4.69 25.91 8.70
CA GLU A 121 -4.35 24.55 9.17
C GLU A 121 -2.86 24.25 9.02
N LYS A 122 -2.27 24.60 7.87
CA LYS A 122 -0.82 24.50 7.64
C LYS A 122 -0.05 25.26 8.72
N SER A 123 -0.42 26.52 8.99
CA SER A 123 0.24 27.33 10.02
C SER A 123 0.14 26.70 11.41
N GLN A 124 -1.02 26.14 11.75
CA GLN A 124 -1.23 25.43 13.01
C GLN A 124 -0.31 24.21 13.12
N TYR A 125 -0.24 23.38 12.08
CA TYR A 125 0.65 22.22 12.07
C TYR A 125 2.14 22.60 12.13
N GLU A 126 2.54 23.70 11.48
CA GLU A 126 3.90 24.22 11.57
C GLU A 126 4.25 24.68 12.99
N GLU A 127 3.33 25.39 13.66
CA GLU A 127 3.50 25.79 15.06
C GLU A 127 3.55 24.60 16.03
N GLU A 128 2.67 23.62 15.86
CA GLU A 128 2.67 22.40 16.66
C GLU A 128 3.96 21.60 16.47
N LEU A 129 4.44 21.47 15.24
CA LEU A 129 5.70 20.82 14.93
C LEU A 129 6.89 21.56 15.57
N ALA A 130 6.89 22.90 15.52
CA ALA A 130 7.92 23.71 16.16
C ALA A 130 7.92 23.50 17.69
N LYS A 131 6.75 23.53 18.33
CA LYS A 131 6.59 23.25 19.77
C LYS A 131 7.06 21.84 20.12
N PHE A 132 6.68 20.83 19.35
CA PHE A 132 7.08 19.44 19.59
C PHE A 132 8.61 19.25 19.47
N ARG A 133 9.23 19.87 18.46
CA ARG A 133 10.69 19.86 18.27
C ARG A 133 11.41 20.49 19.46
N GLU A 134 10.95 21.64 19.93
CA GLU A 134 11.55 22.32 21.08
C GLU A 134 11.40 21.50 22.36
N GLN A 135 10.21 20.97 22.63
CA GLN A 135 9.98 20.12 23.80
C GLN A 135 10.84 18.86 23.77
N THR A 136 10.96 18.22 22.60
CA THR A 136 11.78 17.01 22.45
C THR A 136 13.26 17.33 22.63
N ARG A 137 13.74 18.45 22.07
CA ARG A 137 15.10 18.96 22.27
C ARG A 137 15.38 19.20 23.75
N ALA A 138 14.49 19.90 24.45
CA ALA A 138 14.64 20.18 25.88
C ALA A 138 14.68 18.89 26.72
N ARG A 139 13.80 17.91 26.42
CA ARG A 139 13.81 16.60 27.08
C ARG A 139 15.12 15.85 26.84
N MET A 140 15.63 15.85 25.60
CA MET A 140 16.90 15.22 25.25
C MET A 140 18.07 15.89 25.97
N GLN A 141 18.08 17.22 26.02
CA GLN A 141 19.10 17.97 26.77
C GLN A 141 19.10 17.59 28.26
N GLY A 142 17.92 17.36 28.85
CA GLY A 142 17.79 16.83 30.21
C GLY A 142 18.46 15.47 30.38
N VAL A 143 18.30 14.55 29.44
CA VAL A 143 18.93 13.23 29.45
C VAL A 143 20.46 13.34 29.34
N ILE A 144 20.96 14.14 28.39
CA ILE A 144 22.40 14.41 28.22
C ILE A 144 22.99 14.98 29.51
N MET A 145 22.31 15.95 30.14
CA MET A 145 22.78 16.54 31.40
C MET A 145 22.86 15.52 32.53
N GLN A 146 21.89 14.60 32.64
CA GLN A 146 21.92 13.53 33.64
C GLN A 146 23.07 12.55 33.41
N PHE A 147 23.31 12.14 32.16
CA PHE A 147 24.49 11.32 31.84
C PHE A 147 25.80 12.02 32.20
N GLY A 148 25.94 13.31 31.88
CA GLY A 148 27.11 14.10 32.29
C GLY A 148 27.26 14.27 33.81
N GLN A 149 26.17 14.23 34.58
CA GLN A 149 26.25 14.18 36.05
C GLN A 149 26.75 12.81 36.54
N ILE A 150 26.26 11.72 35.96
CA ILE A 150 26.69 10.35 36.28
C ILE A 150 28.18 10.17 35.97
N GLU A 151 28.65 10.63 34.82
CA GLU A 151 30.07 10.60 34.47
C GLU A 151 30.93 11.37 35.47
N ARG A 152 30.48 12.56 35.91
CA ARG A 152 31.17 13.33 36.95
C ARG A 152 31.28 12.58 38.29
N VAL A 153 30.27 11.79 38.66
CA VAL A 153 30.36 10.92 39.85
C VAL A 153 31.47 9.89 39.66
N PHE A 154 31.52 9.20 38.52
CA PHE A 154 32.57 8.21 38.26
C PHE A 154 33.97 8.82 38.14
N MET A 155 34.10 10.01 37.55
CA MET A 155 35.36 10.76 37.55
C MET A 155 35.82 11.06 38.98
N SER A 156 34.91 11.57 39.81
CA SER A 156 35.20 11.92 41.21
C SER A 156 35.54 10.68 42.05
N ALA A 157 34.86 9.56 41.82
CA ALA A 157 35.13 8.28 42.46
C ALA A 157 36.52 7.74 42.11
N GLY A 158 37.04 8.08 40.93
CA GLY A 158 38.39 7.72 40.47
C GLY A 158 39.52 8.57 41.08
N HIS A 159 39.22 9.63 41.84
CA HIS A 159 40.26 10.40 42.53
C HIS A 159 40.92 9.53 43.60
N GLN A 160 42.26 9.49 43.65
CA GLN A 160 43.04 8.62 44.54
C GLN A 160 42.53 8.62 45.99
N LYS A 161 42.24 9.81 46.52
CA LYS A 161 41.74 10.03 47.90
C LYS A 161 40.41 9.32 48.20
N VAL A 162 39.58 9.10 47.19
CA VAL A 162 38.30 8.37 47.30
C VAL A 162 38.50 6.91 46.87
N TRP A 163 39.27 6.71 45.81
CA TRP A 163 39.54 5.42 45.18
C TRP A 163 40.12 4.39 46.15
N ASP A 164 41.02 4.83 47.05
CA ASP A 164 41.69 3.92 47.98
C ASP A 164 40.76 3.33 49.04
N HIS A 165 39.60 3.93 49.27
CA HIS A 165 38.58 3.39 50.18
C HIS A 165 37.75 2.27 49.56
N PHE A 166 37.73 2.14 48.22
CA PHE A 166 36.98 1.07 47.56
C PHE A 166 37.78 -0.24 47.52
N THR A 167 37.07 -1.36 47.68
CA THR A 167 37.62 -2.70 47.49
C THR A 167 37.98 -2.95 46.02
N LYS A 168 38.85 -3.94 45.77
CA LYS A 168 39.24 -4.35 44.40
C LYS A 168 38.02 -4.71 43.52
N ALA A 169 37.01 -5.35 44.10
CA ALA A 169 35.78 -5.71 43.37
C ALA A 169 34.94 -4.46 43.03
N GLN A 170 34.78 -3.54 43.98
CA GLN A 170 34.05 -2.28 43.75
C GLN A 170 34.73 -1.42 42.68
N ARG A 171 36.07 -1.31 42.71
CA ARG A 171 36.86 -0.59 41.69
C ARG A 171 36.60 -1.12 40.28
N ARG A 172 36.62 -2.45 40.10
CA ARG A 172 36.29 -3.10 38.82
C ARG A 172 34.86 -2.75 38.36
N ASN A 173 33.89 -2.76 39.27
CA ASN A 173 32.51 -2.41 38.93
C ASN A 173 32.38 -0.93 38.52
N ILE A 174 33.03 -0.01 39.25
CA ILE A 174 33.02 1.43 38.94
C ILE A 174 33.62 1.70 37.55
N GLU A 175 34.76 1.09 37.22
CA GLU A 175 35.36 1.20 35.89
C GLU A 175 34.45 0.67 34.78
N MET A 176 33.79 -0.48 35.02
CA MET A 176 32.84 -1.06 34.08
C MET A 176 31.64 -0.13 33.85
N TRP A 177 31.02 0.38 34.91
CA TRP A 177 29.88 1.31 34.81
C TRP A 177 30.27 2.64 34.18
N LYS A 178 31.47 3.15 34.48
CA LYS A 178 32.00 4.36 33.84
C LYS A 178 32.07 4.20 32.33
N LYS A 179 32.67 3.12 31.85
CA LYS A 179 32.75 2.83 30.40
C LYS A 179 31.36 2.70 29.77
N GLN A 180 30.43 2.02 30.44
CA GLN A 180 29.05 1.90 29.96
C GLN A 180 28.35 3.27 29.86
N ALA A 181 28.51 4.11 30.89
CA ALA A 181 27.93 5.45 30.92
C ALA A 181 28.48 6.34 29.78
N GLU A 182 29.79 6.29 29.51
CA GLU A 182 30.42 7.03 28.41
C GLU A 182 29.85 6.63 27.04
N VAL A 183 29.66 5.32 26.79
CA VAL A 183 29.05 4.83 25.55
C VAL A 183 27.59 5.27 25.44
N CYS A 184 26.81 5.12 26.52
CA CYS A 184 25.41 5.57 26.54
C CYS A 184 25.30 7.08 26.29
N HIS A 185 26.13 7.89 26.94
CA HIS A 185 26.14 9.34 26.79
C HIS A 185 26.51 9.76 25.35
N ALA A 186 27.54 9.14 24.76
CA ALA A 186 27.93 9.38 23.38
C ALA A 186 26.84 9.00 22.36
N SER A 187 25.99 8.02 22.66
CA SER A 187 24.85 7.67 21.81
C SER A 187 23.69 8.68 21.88
N CYS A 188 23.60 9.44 22.97
CA CYS A 188 22.57 10.47 23.16
C CYS A 188 22.95 11.81 22.54
N THR A 189 24.24 12.07 22.31
CA THR A 189 24.68 13.28 21.62
C THR A 189 24.52 13.08 20.11
N PRO A 190 23.80 13.97 19.41
CA PRO A 190 23.73 13.90 17.95
C PRO A 190 25.16 14.01 17.41
N ILE A 191 25.67 12.95 16.78
CA ILE A 191 26.90 13.01 16.00
C ILE A 191 26.65 14.02 14.89
N HIS A 192 27.19 15.23 15.07
CA HIS A 192 27.31 16.29 14.08
C HIS A 192 26.32 16.25 12.90
N SER A 193 25.33 17.12 13.00
CA SER A 193 24.58 17.75 11.90
C SER A 193 25.51 18.38 10.84
N VAL A 194 26.31 17.57 10.12
CA VAL A 194 27.23 18.00 9.04
C VAL A 194 26.76 17.46 7.67
N CYS A 195 25.51 17.01 7.53
CA CYS A 195 25.01 16.56 6.23
C CYS A 195 23.59 17.01 5.87
N CYS A 196 23.18 18.20 6.34
CA CYS A 196 22.01 18.91 5.80
C CYS A 196 22.33 20.41 5.68
N GLN A 197 23.13 20.74 4.66
CA GLN A 197 23.06 22.01 3.93
C GLN A 197 22.84 21.67 2.46
#